data_AF-A0A319CP42-F1
#
_entry.id   AF-A0A319CP42-F1
#
_cell.length_a   1.000
_cell.length_b   1.000
_cell.length_c   1.000
_cell.angle_alpha   90.00
_cell.angle_beta   90.00
_cell.angle_gamma   90.00
#
_symmetry.space_group_name_H-M   'P 1'
#
loop_
_entity.id
_entity.type
_entity.pdbx_description
1 polymer ?
#
loop_
_entity_poly.entity_id
_entity_poly.type
_entity_poly.pdbx_seq_one_letter_code
_entity_poly.pdbx_strand_id
1 'polypeptide(L)'
;MTQNCPASHPCLLDKYRQVAPYLLPDGESAILAPYICHSDLNPANIFVADGEITSVIDWQGIWGTPPVLSGRHPSFIRFEGEPILTLPADFAELDSKEHWEDVGFRFPCPLHFTENELQVHDEETIAWNNIQGFWDAISLFVARNGFVCSDMYEEVVHMFRYVRNWGLERVTGKVKERFEHATLMAADV
;
A
#
# COMPACT_ATOMS: atom_id res chain seq x y z
N MET A 1 -15.96 11.79 -3.74
CA MET A 1 -15.45 10.89 -4.79
C MET A 1 -15.00 9.63 -4.09
N THR A 2 -15.41 8.46 -4.56
CA THR A 2 -15.02 7.17 -3.94
C THR A 2 -14.01 6.49 -4.85
N GLN A 3 -12.97 5.85 -4.31
CA GLN A 3 -12.01 5.07 -5.10
C GLN A 3 -12.68 3.88 -5.80
N ASN A 4 -13.82 3.43 -5.27
CA ASN A 4 -14.61 2.32 -5.79
C ASN A 4 -15.56 2.68 -6.95
N CYS A 5 -15.61 3.95 -7.35
CA CYS A 5 -16.44 4.42 -8.45
C CYS A 5 -15.57 4.77 -9.67
N PRO A 6 -15.69 4.03 -10.80
CA PRO A 6 -14.90 4.31 -12.00
C PRO A 6 -15.04 5.74 -12.53
N ALA A 7 -16.20 6.36 -12.33
CA ALA A 7 -16.45 7.75 -12.73
C ALA A 7 -15.65 8.77 -11.89
N SER A 8 -15.11 8.37 -10.73
CA SER A 8 -14.20 9.22 -9.93
C SER A 8 -12.79 9.30 -10.54
N HIS A 9 -12.38 8.30 -11.34
CA HIS A 9 -11.00 8.21 -11.84
C HIS A 9 -10.61 9.39 -12.75
N PRO A 10 -11.45 9.86 -13.70
CA PRO A 10 -11.13 11.05 -14.49
C PRO A 10 -10.86 12.29 -13.64
N CYS A 11 -11.67 12.53 -12.60
CA CYS A 11 -11.49 13.69 -11.74
C CYS A 11 -10.21 13.59 -10.90
N LEU A 12 -9.84 12.39 -10.44
CA LEU A 12 -8.53 12.15 -9.80
C LEU A 12 -7.37 12.42 -10.77
N LEU A 13 -7.49 12.06 -12.05
CA LEU A 13 -6.47 12.37 -13.05
C LEU A 13 -6.33 13.89 -13.28
N ASP A 14 -7.44 14.62 -13.29
CA ASP A 14 -7.38 16.09 -13.40
C ASP A 14 -6.72 16.74 -12.17
N LYS A 15 -6.94 16.19 -10.97
CA LYS A 15 -6.22 16.60 -9.76
C LYS A 15 -4.73 16.25 -9.85
N TYR A 16 -4.39 15.03 -10.30
CA TYR A 16 -3.00 14.61 -10.50
C TYR A 16 -2.26 15.53 -11.48
N ARG A 17 -2.89 15.93 -12.59
CA ARG A 17 -2.31 16.85 -13.57
C ARG A 17 -1.97 18.23 -12.99
N GLN A 18 -2.69 18.68 -11.97
CA GLN A 18 -2.41 19.94 -11.28
C GLN A 18 -1.15 19.86 -10.41
N VAL A 19 -0.85 18.68 -9.87
CA VAL A 19 0.33 18.46 -8.99
C VAL A 19 1.55 17.98 -9.77
N ALA A 20 1.35 17.29 -10.90
CA ALA A 20 2.43 16.66 -11.67
C ALA A 20 3.64 17.57 -11.96
N PRO A 21 3.51 18.86 -12.30
CA PRO A 21 4.65 19.75 -12.52
C PRO A 21 5.54 19.97 -11.28
N TYR A 22 5.05 19.66 -10.08
CA TYR A 22 5.74 19.89 -8.80
C TYR A 22 6.29 18.61 -8.17
N LEU A 23 6.06 17.44 -8.78
CA LEU A 23 6.49 16.14 -8.24
C LEU A 23 7.99 15.88 -8.39
N LEU A 24 8.64 16.57 -9.34
CA LEU A 24 10.04 16.35 -9.66
C LEU A 24 10.88 17.57 -9.24
N PRO A 25 12.03 17.37 -8.60
CA PRO A 25 12.95 18.46 -8.30
C PRO A 25 13.55 19.03 -9.59
N ASP A 26 13.85 20.33 -9.61
CA ASP A 26 14.54 20.97 -10.73
C ASP A 26 16.05 20.66 -10.70
N GLY A 27 16.65 20.44 -11.87
CA GLY A 27 18.10 20.58 -12.08
C GLY A 27 19.02 19.40 -11.72
N GLU A 28 18.52 18.32 -11.11
CA GLU A 28 19.35 17.16 -10.74
C GLU A 28 19.20 15.96 -11.70
N SER A 29 20.04 15.90 -12.74
CA SER A 29 19.93 14.86 -13.77
C SER A 29 20.12 13.42 -13.28
N ALA A 30 20.84 13.18 -12.18
CA ALA A 30 21.14 11.82 -11.71
C ALA A 30 19.92 11.13 -11.09
N ILE A 31 19.10 11.87 -10.35
CA ILE A 31 17.87 11.35 -9.71
C ILE A 31 16.64 11.40 -10.63
N LEU A 32 16.74 12.16 -11.73
CA LEU A 32 15.70 12.31 -12.75
C LEU A 32 15.91 11.39 -13.96
N ALA A 33 17.11 10.84 -14.16
CA ALA A 33 17.34 9.90 -15.26
C ALA A 33 16.52 8.62 -15.07
N PRO A 34 15.95 8.03 -16.14
CA PRO A 34 15.21 6.79 -16.03
C PRO A 34 16.16 5.62 -15.75
N TYR A 35 15.92 4.90 -14.65
CA TYR A 35 16.59 3.64 -14.36
C TYR A 35 15.57 2.50 -14.30
N ILE A 36 16.07 1.29 -14.55
CA ILE A 36 15.31 0.06 -14.32
C ILE A 36 15.65 -0.40 -12.90
N CYS A 37 14.70 -0.27 -11.99
CA CYS A 37 14.83 -0.67 -10.59
C CYS A 37 13.74 -1.69 -10.26
N HIS A 38 14.11 -2.81 -9.65
CA HIS A 38 13.15 -3.82 -9.23
C HIS A 38 12.20 -3.25 -8.17
N SER A 39 10.92 -3.11 -8.52
CA SER A 39 9.92 -2.37 -7.72
C SER A 39 9.45 -3.12 -6.47
N ASP A 40 9.61 -4.43 -6.43
CA ASP A 40 9.27 -5.29 -5.29
C ASP A 40 10.42 -6.24 -4.92
N LEU A 41 11.61 -5.67 -4.72
CA LEU A 41 12.77 -6.50 -4.37
C LEU A 41 12.67 -6.92 -2.90
N ASN A 42 12.17 -8.13 -2.67
CA ASN A 42 12.06 -8.77 -1.37
C ASN A 42 12.70 -10.18 -1.41
N PRO A 43 12.98 -10.83 -0.27
CA PRO A 43 13.69 -12.11 -0.26
C PRO A 43 12.99 -13.25 -1.01
N ALA A 44 11.66 -13.21 -1.14
CA ALA A 44 10.93 -14.23 -1.90
C ALA A 44 11.19 -14.14 -3.42
N ASN A 45 11.69 -12.99 -3.89
CA ASN A 45 12.03 -12.74 -5.29
C ASN A 45 13.52 -12.97 -5.60
N ILE A 46 14.31 -13.44 -4.63
CA ILE A 46 15.76 -13.68 -4.77
C ILE A 46 16.07 -15.15 -4.47
N PHE A 47 16.64 -15.86 -5.44
CA PHE A 47 17.15 -17.21 -5.23
C PHE A 47 18.63 -17.20 -4.92
N VAL A 48 19.03 -17.99 -3.92
CA VAL A 48 20.41 -18.10 -3.45
C VAL A 48 20.81 -19.58 -3.45
N ALA A 49 21.98 -19.89 -4.00
CA ALA A 49 22.61 -21.21 -3.89
C ALA A 49 24.10 -21.04 -3.57
N ASP A 50 24.64 -21.86 -2.67
CA ASP A 50 26.05 -21.80 -2.24
C ASP A 50 26.53 -20.41 -1.77
N GLY A 51 25.61 -19.62 -1.21
CA GLY A 51 25.89 -18.25 -0.74
C GLY A 51 25.88 -17.18 -1.84
N GLU A 52 25.61 -17.55 -3.08
CA GLU A 52 25.56 -16.66 -4.25
C GLU A 52 24.11 -16.47 -4.73
N ILE A 53 23.78 -15.25 -5.17
CA ILE A 53 22.49 -14.99 -5.81
C ILE A 53 22.49 -15.64 -7.19
N THR A 54 21.59 -16.59 -7.43
CA THR A 54 21.49 -17.31 -8.71
C THR A 54 20.46 -16.71 -9.65
N SER A 55 19.38 -16.13 -9.12
CA SER A 55 18.37 -15.46 -9.92
C SER A 55 17.55 -14.45 -9.11
N VAL A 56 17.01 -13.47 -9.85
CA VAL A 56 16.00 -12.54 -9.37
C VAL A 56 14.80 -12.67 -10.29
N ILE A 57 13.61 -12.92 -9.74
CA ILE A 57 12.37 -13.12 -10.50
C ILE A 57 11.45 -11.92 -10.35
N ASP A 58 10.20 -12.05 -10.82
CA ASP A 58 9.13 -11.07 -10.56
C ASP A 58 9.38 -9.68 -11.22
N TRP A 59 10.05 -9.67 -12.38
CA TRP A 59 10.30 -8.48 -13.19
C TRP A 59 9.09 -7.98 -13.99
N GLN A 60 7.93 -8.64 -13.91
CA GLN A 60 6.76 -8.17 -14.66
C GLN A 60 6.24 -6.86 -14.08
N GLY A 61 5.81 -5.96 -14.96
CA GLY A 61 5.34 -4.62 -14.58
C GLY A 61 6.47 -3.60 -14.35
N ILE A 62 7.73 -3.94 -14.67
CA ILE A 62 8.85 -3.01 -14.60
C ILE A 62 8.79 -1.96 -15.72
N TRP A 63 9.15 -0.72 -15.41
CA TRP A 63 9.33 0.36 -16.39
C TRP A 63 10.56 1.19 -16.04
N GLY A 64 11.12 1.91 -17.02
CA GLY A 64 12.17 2.89 -16.77
C GLY A 64 11.57 4.13 -16.12
N THR A 65 12.00 4.47 -14.91
CA THR A 65 11.46 5.61 -14.15
C THR A 65 12.56 6.30 -13.33
N PRO A 66 12.43 7.61 -13.08
CA PRO A 66 13.31 8.33 -12.17
C PRO A 66 13.38 7.66 -10.78
N PRO A 67 14.58 7.52 -10.18
CA PRO A 67 14.76 7.04 -8.82
C PRO A 67 14.01 7.88 -7.79
N VAL A 68 13.85 9.19 -8.03
CA VAL A 68 13.05 10.04 -7.14
C VAL A 68 11.58 9.59 -7.03
N LEU A 69 11.04 8.93 -8.06
CA LEU A 69 9.65 8.43 -8.08
C LEU A 69 9.51 6.95 -7.67
N SER A 70 10.61 6.20 -7.69
CA SER A 70 10.58 4.73 -7.65
C SER A 70 11.60 4.09 -6.73
N GLY A 71 12.50 4.87 -6.17
CA GLY A 71 13.53 4.43 -5.25
C GLY A 71 12.87 3.81 -4.03
N ARG A 72 12.95 2.49 -3.93
CA ARG A 72 12.56 1.75 -2.74
C ARG A 72 13.80 1.17 -2.10
N HIS A 73 13.85 1.27 -0.78
CA HIS A 73 14.86 0.60 0.01
C HIS A 73 14.42 -0.85 0.25
N PRO A 74 15.15 -1.87 -0.25
CA PRO A 74 14.78 -3.26 -0.02
C PRO A 74 14.76 -3.57 1.48
N SER A 75 13.66 -4.13 1.97
CA SER A 75 13.39 -4.30 3.40
C SER A 75 14.42 -5.18 4.13
N PHE A 76 15.14 -6.04 3.39
CA PHE A 76 16.17 -6.92 3.94
C PHE A 76 17.56 -6.27 4.01
N ILE A 77 17.77 -5.10 3.40
CA ILE A 77 19.00 -4.33 3.56
C ILE A 77 18.84 -3.48 4.81
N ARG A 78 19.65 -3.72 5.83
CA ARG A 78 19.69 -2.81 6.98
C ARG A 78 20.50 -1.58 6.61
N PHE A 79 19.88 -0.41 6.61
CA PHE A 79 20.61 0.85 6.55
C PHE A 79 21.08 1.21 7.96
N GLU A 80 22.39 1.25 8.19
CA GLU A 80 23.00 1.60 9.48
C GLU A 80 23.49 3.06 9.54
N GLY A 81 23.17 3.87 8.53
CA GLY A 81 23.49 5.30 8.53
C GLY A 81 22.47 6.12 9.31
N GLU A 82 22.87 7.33 9.69
CA GLU A 82 21.93 8.31 10.23
C GLU A 82 20.91 8.70 9.14
N PRO A 83 19.60 8.72 9.45
CA PRO A 83 18.59 9.17 8.50
C PRO A 83 18.86 10.64 8.13
N ILE A 84 19.04 10.90 6.84
CA ILE A 84 19.29 12.25 6.32
C ILE A 84 18.04 13.15 6.48
N LEU A 85 16.87 12.53 6.58
CA LEU A 85 15.59 13.21 6.80
C LEU A 85 14.97 12.67 8.09
N THR A 86 14.91 13.52 9.13
CA THR A 86 14.08 13.27 10.31
C THR A 86 12.73 13.92 10.10
N LEU A 87 11.65 13.19 10.41
CA LEU A 87 10.32 13.78 10.43
C LEU A 87 10.30 14.94 11.45
N PRO A 88 9.60 16.04 11.16
CA PRO A 88 9.32 17.09 12.14
C PRO A 88 8.72 16.52 13.43
N ALA A 89 8.97 17.17 14.57
CA ALA A 89 8.52 16.68 15.88
C ALA A 89 6.99 16.60 16.01
N ASP A 90 6.30 17.43 15.24
CA ASP A 90 4.85 17.54 15.11
C ASP A 90 4.29 16.71 13.96
N PHE A 91 5.09 15.90 13.26
CA PHE A 91 4.64 15.15 12.08
C PHE A 91 3.43 14.23 12.36
N ALA A 92 3.34 13.67 13.57
CA ALA A 92 2.20 12.84 13.98
C ALA A 92 0.90 13.64 14.22
N GLU A 93 1.02 14.95 14.42
CA GLU A 93 -0.08 15.89 14.63
C GLU A 93 -0.47 16.61 13.33
N LEU A 94 0.32 16.47 12.26
CA LEU A 94 -0.01 17.03 10.95
C LEU A 94 -1.21 16.31 10.34
N ASP A 95 -2.40 16.92 10.43
CA ASP A 95 -3.49 16.58 9.52
C ASP A 95 -3.11 17.06 8.12
N SER A 96 -2.95 16.11 7.19
CA SER A 96 -2.49 16.30 5.82
C SER A 96 -3.15 17.46 5.04
N LYS A 97 -4.32 17.92 5.48
CA LYS A 97 -5.08 19.00 4.84
C LYS A 97 -4.70 20.41 5.33
N GLU A 98 -4.23 20.57 6.57
CA GLU A 98 -4.07 21.89 7.20
C GLU A 98 -2.65 22.47 7.12
N HIS A 99 -1.69 21.67 6.66
CA HIS A 99 -0.27 22.01 6.77
C HIS A 99 0.44 22.18 5.42
N TRP A 100 -0.27 22.49 4.32
CA TRP A 100 0.37 22.78 3.02
C TRP A 100 1.43 23.87 3.12
N GLU A 101 1.18 24.87 3.97
CA GLU A 101 2.11 25.98 4.23
C GLU A 101 3.40 25.51 4.91
N ASP A 102 3.36 24.41 5.67
CA ASP A 102 4.51 23.83 6.37
C ASP A 102 5.38 22.96 5.46
N VAL A 103 4.86 22.51 4.31
CA VAL A 103 5.63 21.74 3.31
C VAL A 103 6.63 22.64 2.54
N GLY A 104 6.60 23.96 2.74
CA GLY A 104 7.61 24.89 2.22
C GLY A 104 7.47 25.23 0.72
N PHE A 105 6.35 24.85 0.09
CA PHE A 105 6.05 25.26 -1.28
C PHE A 105 5.70 26.74 -1.36
N ARG A 106 6.26 27.45 -2.34
CA ARG A 106 6.06 28.91 -2.52
C ARG A 106 4.76 29.28 -3.26
N PHE A 107 3.85 28.32 -3.45
CA PHE A 107 2.61 28.49 -4.19
C PHE A 107 1.43 27.89 -3.40
N PRO A 108 0.20 28.39 -3.57
CA PRO A 108 -0.96 27.85 -2.88
C PRO A 108 -1.24 26.40 -3.30
N CYS A 109 -1.80 25.60 -2.39
CA CYS A 109 -2.14 24.20 -2.67
C CYS A 109 -3.01 24.11 -3.92
N PRO A 110 -2.56 23.42 -4.98
CA PRO A 110 -3.33 23.30 -6.21
C PRO A 110 -4.49 22.30 -6.07
N LEU A 111 -4.55 21.55 -4.96
CA LEU A 111 -5.59 20.56 -4.71
C LEU A 111 -6.68 21.14 -3.81
N HIS A 112 -7.92 21.11 -4.30
CA HIS A 112 -9.10 21.39 -3.51
C HIS A 112 -10.03 20.19 -3.51
N PHE A 113 -10.53 19.84 -2.32
CA PHE A 113 -11.50 18.77 -2.11
C PHE A 113 -12.80 19.35 -1.58
N THR A 114 -13.92 18.82 -2.09
CA THR A 114 -15.24 19.18 -1.56
C THR A 114 -15.49 18.50 -0.23
N GLU A 115 -16.39 19.03 0.60
CA GLU A 115 -16.74 18.42 1.89
C GLU A 115 -17.19 16.96 1.75
N ASN A 116 -18.00 16.69 0.72
CA ASN A 116 -18.44 15.33 0.40
C ASN A 116 -17.28 14.41 -0.06
N GLU A 117 -16.23 14.94 -0.66
CA GLU A 117 -15.04 14.13 -0.99
C GLU A 117 -14.25 13.74 0.24
N LEU A 118 -14.16 14.64 1.21
CA LEU A 118 -13.45 14.41 2.46
C LEU A 118 -14.20 13.41 3.34
N GLN A 119 -15.51 13.61 3.50
CA GLN A 119 -16.35 12.67 4.26
C GLN A 119 -16.22 11.24 3.70
N VAL A 120 -16.30 11.09 2.38
CA VAL A 120 -16.11 9.78 1.74
C VAL A 120 -14.70 9.22 2.00
N HIS A 121 -13.68 10.07 1.94
CA HIS A 121 -12.31 9.65 2.20
C HIS A 121 -12.12 9.17 3.65
N ASP A 122 -12.72 9.85 4.63
CA ASP A 122 -12.67 9.46 6.03
C ASP A 122 -13.36 8.10 6.25
N GLU A 123 -14.54 7.91 5.65
CA GLU A 123 -15.27 6.64 5.68
C GLU A 123 -14.47 5.50 5.04
N GLU A 124 -13.85 5.73 3.86
CA GLU A 124 -12.99 4.75 3.18
C GLU A 124 -11.71 4.46 3.99
N THR A 125 -11.11 5.46 4.64
CA THR A 125 -9.92 5.32 5.48
C THR A 125 -10.20 4.49 6.73
N ILE A 126 -11.32 4.73 7.40
CA ILE A 126 -11.76 3.91 8.54
C ILE A 126 -11.94 2.45 8.10
N ALA A 127 -12.61 2.22 6.97
CA ALA A 127 -12.79 0.87 6.43
C ALA A 127 -11.44 0.19 6.12
N TRP A 128 -10.51 0.91 5.51
CA TRP A 128 -9.18 0.41 5.18
C TRP A 128 -8.35 0.08 6.43
N ASN A 129 -8.35 0.97 7.44
CA ASN A 129 -7.65 0.77 8.71
C ASN A 129 -8.20 -0.44 9.48
N ASN A 130 -9.53 -0.66 9.46
CA ASN A 130 -10.13 -1.85 10.05
C ASN A 130 -9.63 -3.15 9.37
N ILE A 131 -9.45 -3.13 8.04
CA ILE A 131 -8.89 -4.28 7.31
C ILE A 131 -7.43 -4.50 7.70
N GLN A 132 -6.62 -3.44 7.81
CA GLN A 132 -5.24 -3.59 8.27
C GLN A 132 -5.17 -4.15 9.69
N GLY A 133 -5.98 -3.63 10.62
CA GLY A 133 -6.02 -4.12 12.00
C GLY A 133 -6.39 -5.59 12.10
N PHE A 134 -7.27 -6.10 11.22
CA PHE A 134 -7.53 -7.53 11.11
C PHE A 134 -6.29 -8.32 10.70
N TRP A 135 -5.57 -7.89 9.65
CA TRP A 135 -4.36 -8.57 9.18
C TRP A 135 -3.23 -8.52 10.21
N ASP A 136 -3.07 -7.41 10.90
CA ASP A 136 -2.09 -7.26 11.98
C ASP A 136 -2.41 -8.21 13.14
N ALA A 137 -3.69 -8.37 13.50
CA ALA A 137 -4.13 -9.28 14.55
C ALA A 137 -3.82 -10.76 14.25
N ILE A 138 -3.76 -11.15 12.97
CA ILE A 138 -3.44 -12.53 12.57
C ILE A 138 -2.01 -12.71 12.06
N SER A 139 -1.19 -11.65 12.09
CA SER A 139 0.18 -11.64 11.55
C SER A 139 1.12 -12.65 12.20
N LEU A 140 0.81 -13.09 13.42
CA LEU A 140 1.55 -14.15 14.13
C LEU A 140 1.32 -15.55 13.55
N PHE A 141 0.22 -15.74 12.83
CA PHE A 141 -0.21 -17.04 12.28
C PHE A 141 -0.11 -17.07 10.76
N VAL A 142 -0.38 -15.92 10.13
CA VAL A 142 -0.40 -15.75 8.68
C VAL A 142 0.46 -14.54 8.36
N ALA A 143 1.56 -14.77 7.64
CA ALA A 143 2.38 -13.67 7.17
C ALA A 143 1.56 -12.76 6.25
N ARG A 144 1.91 -11.47 6.17
CA ARG A 144 1.17 -10.47 5.37
C ARG A 144 1.02 -10.83 3.89
N ASN A 145 1.92 -11.66 3.37
CA ASN A 145 1.90 -12.19 2.01
C ASN A 145 1.11 -13.52 1.87
N GLY A 146 0.38 -13.94 2.91
CA GLY A 146 -0.46 -15.13 2.91
C GLY A 146 0.25 -16.44 3.27
N PHE A 147 1.55 -16.42 3.57
CA PHE A 147 2.27 -17.63 3.98
C PHE A 147 1.89 -18.07 5.39
N VAL A 148 1.82 -19.38 5.57
CA VAL A 148 1.52 -20.05 6.84
C VAL A 148 2.57 -21.13 7.07
N CYS A 149 3.14 -21.21 8.27
CA CYS A 149 4.04 -22.29 8.62
C CYS A 149 3.28 -23.63 8.60
N SER A 150 3.89 -24.69 8.07
CA SER A 150 3.18 -25.97 7.87
C SER A 150 2.64 -26.59 9.15
N ASP A 151 3.28 -26.32 10.28
CA ASP A 151 2.87 -26.75 11.62
C ASP A 151 1.68 -25.99 12.19
N MET A 152 1.33 -24.83 11.62
CA MET A 152 0.20 -23.98 12.00
C MET A 152 -0.94 -24.02 10.97
N TYR A 153 -0.79 -24.82 9.91
CA TYR A 153 -1.69 -24.82 8.75
C TYR A 153 -3.13 -25.16 9.15
N GLU A 154 -3.32 -26.23 9.93
CA GLU A 154 -4.64 -26.71 10.36
C GLU A 154 -5.35 -25.69 11.27
N GLU A 155 -4.62 -25.08 12.20
CA GLU A 155 -5.13 -24.04 13.09
C GLU A 155 -5.58 -22.81 12.30
N VAL A 156 -4.81 -22.40 11.30
CA VAL A 156 -5.15 -21.26 10.43
C VAL A 156 -6.36 -21.57 9.56
N VAL A 157 -6.47 -22.78 9.01
CA VAL A 157 -7.67 -23.22 8.27
C VAL A 157 -8.90 -23.15 9.17
N HIS A 158 -8.80 -23.64 10.41
CA HIS A 158 -9.90 -23.56 11.38
C HIS A 158 -10.30 -22.12 11.70
N MET A 159 -9.33 -21.22 11.88
CA MET A 159 -9.57 -19.80 12.08
C MET A 159 -10.32 -19.18 10.89
N PHE A 160 -9.86 -19.39 9.66
CA PHE A 160 -10.54 -18.82 8.48
C PHE A 160 -11.93 -19.41 8.27
N ARG A 161 -12.14 -20.70 8.56
CA ARG A 161 -13.47 -21.33 8.53
C ARG A 161 -14.41 -20.69 9.56
N TYR A 162 -13.91 -20.41 10.77
CA TYR A 162 -14.65 -19.69 11.79
C TYR A 162 -15.03 -18.27 11.33
N VAL A 163 -14.09 -17.50 10.80
CA VAL A 163 -14.34 -16.13 10.30
C VAL A 163 -15.36 -16.14 9.16
N ARG A 164 -15.27 -17.10 8.22
CA ARG A 164 -16.24 -17.29 7.15
C ARG A 164 -17.65 -17.52 7.71
N ASN A 165 -17.80 -18.51 8.60
CA ASN A 165 -19.12 -18.85 9.15
C ASN A 165 -19.71 -17.68 9.94
N TRP A 166 -18.90 -17.05 10.80
CA TRP A 166 -19.29 -15.86 11.56
C TRP A 166 -19.76 -14.73 10.65
N GLY A 167 -19.06 -14.51 9.53
CA GLY A 167 -19.39 -13.48 8.55
C GLY A 167 -20.68 -13.79 7.81
N LEU A 168 -20.87 -15.02 7.30
CA LEU A 168 -22.05 -15.43 6.54
C LEU A 168 -23.36 -15.34 7.33
N GLU A 169 -23.30 -15.40 8.67
CA GLU A 169 -24.42 -15.17 9.59
C GLU A 169 -24.79 -13.69 9.73
N ARG A 170 -23.84 -12.77 9.51
CA ARG A 170 -23.96 -11.35 9.88
C ARG A 170 -24.06 -10.42 8.68
N VAL A 171 -23.49 -10.79 7.54
CA VAL A 171 -23.61 -10.01 6.31
C VAL A 171 -24.86 -10.40 5.52
N THR A 172 -25.47 -9.45 4.82
CA THR A 172 -26.71 -9.67 4.05
C THR A 172 -26.63 -9.03 2.66
N GLY A 173 -27.55 -9.42 1.77
CA GLY A 173 -27.66 -8.88 0.41
C GLY A 173 -26.39 -9.06 -0.42
N LYS A 174 -26.07 -8.06 -1.26
CA LYS A 174 -24.90 -8.09 -2.16
C LYS A 174 -23.56 -8.21 -1.44
N VAL A 175 -23.48 -7.79 -0.18
CA VAL A 175 -22.26 -7.94 0.64
C VAL A 175 -22.06 -9.41 0.99
N LYS A 176 -23.14 -10.15 1.27
CA LYS A 176 -23.08 -11.60 1.52
C LYS A 176 -22.59 -12.36 0.30
N GLU A 177 -23.12 -12.08 -0.89
CA GLU A 177 -22.69 -12.73 -2.14
C GLU A 177 -21.19 -12.53 -2.39
N ARG A 178 -20.69 -11.30 -2.23
CA ARG A 178 -19.25 -11.00 -2.38
C ARG A 178 -18.41 -11.68 -1.31
N PHE A 179 -18.85 -11.66 -0.06
CA PHE A 179 -18.15 -12.28 1.06
C PHE A 179 -18.07 -13.79 0.90
N GLU A 180 -19.17 -14.43 0.48
CA GLU A 180 -19.24 -15.86 0.21
C GLU A 180 -18.25 -16.26 -0.89
N HIS A 181 -18.25 -15.53 -2.01
CA HIS A 181 -17.32 -15.77 -3.12
C HIS A 181 -15.86 -15.55 -2.71
N ALA A 182 -15.56 -14.47 -1.98
CA ALA A 182 -14.20 -14.13 -1.56
C ALA A 182 -13.61 -15.11 -0.54
N THR A 183 -14.45 -15.86 0.18
CA THR A 183 -14.02 -16.80 1.23
C THR A 183 -14.24 -18.26 0.86
N LEU A 184 -14.49 -18.58 -0.42
CA LEU A 184 -14.72 -19.97 -0.88
C LEU A 184 -13.58 -20.91 -0.52
N MET A 185 -12.33 -20.44 -0.55
CA MET A 185 -11.16 -21.22 -0.17
C MET A 185 -11.21 -21.72 1.29
N ALA A 186 -12.03 -21.13 2.16
CA ALA A 186 -12.23 -21.58 3.54
C ALA A 186 -13.46 -22.52 3.70
N ALA A 187 -14.18 -22.80 2.60
CA ALA A 187 -15.33 -23.70 2.58
C ALA A 187 -14.94 -25.15 2.25
N ASP A 188 -13.94 -25.32 1.38
CA ASP A 188 -13.59 -26.60 0.73
C ASP A 188 -12.29 -27.25 1.24
N VAL A 189 -11.71 -26.71 2.31
CA VAL A 189 -10.56 -27.30 3.03
C VAL A 189 -11.06 -28.05 4.24
#